data_AF-A0A528CJD7-F1
#
_entry.id   AF-A0A528CJD7-F1
#
_cell.length_a   1.000
_cell.length_b   1.000
_cell.length_c   1.000
_cell.angle_alpha   90.00
_cell.angle_beta   90.00
_cell.angle_gamma   90.00
#
_symmetry.space_group_name_H-M   'P 1'
#
loop_
_entity.id
_entity.type
_entity.pdbx_description
1 polymer ?
#
loop_
_entity_poly.entity_id
_entity_poly.type
_entity_poly.pdbx_seq_one_letter_code
_entity_poly.pdbx_strand_id
1 'polypeptide(L)' 'ATPAMRLRMETADTLAEELFLLQTLGDDRAVREVYVAGRAMKTDMAV' A
#
# COMPACT_ATOMS: atom_id res chain seq x y z
N ALA A 1 -3.43 4.97 2.38
CA ALA A 1 -4.52 4.44 1.55
C ALA A 1 -5.40 5.58 1.05
N THR A 2 -5.73 5.57 -0.25
CA THR A 2 -6.63 6.54 -0.88
C THR A 2 -8.05 6.45 -0.28
N PRO A 3 -8.90 7.49 -0.37
CA PRO A 3 -10.27 7.41 0.15
C PRO A 3 -11.09 6.26 -0.46
N ALA A 4 -10.95 6.02 -1.77
CA ALA A 4 -11.63 4.93 -2.47
C ALA A 4 -11.15 3.56 -1.97
N MET A 5 -9.84 3.40 -1.79
CA MET A 5 -9.22 2.18 -1.27
C MET A 5 -9.68 1.88 0.17
N ARG A 6 -9.86 2.92 1.00
CA ARG A 6 -10.35 2.80 2.38
C ARG A 6 -11.80 2.32 2.43
N LEU A 7 -12.68 2.93 1.64
CA LEU A 7 -14.09 2.54 1.55
C LEU A 7 -14.25 1.09 1.09
N ARG A 8 -13.47 0.65 0.10
CA ARG A 8 -13.54 -0.72 -0.43
C ARG A 8 -12.99 -1.76 0.54
N MET A 9 -12.07 -1.37 1.43
CA MET A 9 -11.52 -2.27 2.45
C MET A 9 -12.54 -2.62 3.54
N GLU A 10 -13.60 -1.82 3.71
CA GLU A 10 -14.66 -2.09 4.71
C GLU A 10 -15.44 -3.38 4.42
N THR A 11 -15.37 -3.90 3.19
CA THR A 11 -16.09 -5.11 2.74
C THR A 11 -15.16 -6.18 2.17
N ALA A 12 -13.85 -6.10 2.44
CA ALA A 12 -12.90 -7.14 2.05
C ALA A 12 -12.81 -8.17 3.18
N ASP A 13 -13.30 -9.38 2.93
CA ASP A 13 -13.39 -10.43 3.95
C ASP A 13 -12.33 -11.53 3.76
N THR A 14 -11.68 -11.53 2.60
CA THR A 14 -10.68 -12.52 2.22
C THR A 14 -9.37 -11.88 1.78
N LEU A 15 -8.26 -12.60 2.00
CA LEU A 15 -6.94 -12.18 1.53
C LEU A 15 -6.92 -11.94 0.00
N ALA A 16 -7.67 -12.73 -0.76
CA ALA A 16 -7.75 -12.55 -2.22
C ALA A 16 -8.37 -11.19 -2.58
N GLU A 17 -9.39 -10.73 -1.85
CA GLU A 17 -10.01 -9.43 -2.04
C GLU A 17 -9.09 -8.29 -1.63
N GLU A 18 -8.38 -8.42 -0.50
CA GLU A 18 -7.39 -7.42 -0.07
C GLU A 18 -6.27 -7.24 -1.11
N LEU A 19 -5.75 -8.36 -1.64
CA LEU A 19 -4.70 -8.34 -2.66
C LEU A 19 -5.21 -7.80 -4.00
N PHE A 20 -6.44 -8.15 -4.39
CA PHE A 20 -7.06 -7.60 -5.60
C PHE A 20 -7.26 -6.09 -5.49
N LEU A 21 -7.69 -5.62 -4.32
CA LEU A 21 -7.85 -4.20 -4.01
C LEU A 21 -6.50 -3.48 -4.08
N LEU A 22 -5.44 -4.03 -3.47
CA LEU A 22 -4.09 -3.48 -3.55
C LEU A 22 -3.56 -3.44 -4.99
N GLN A 23 -3.80 -4.48 -5.78
CA GLN A 23 -3.35 -4.58 -7.17
C GLN A 23 -4.03 -3.55 -8.09
N THR A 24 -5.28 -3.20 -7.83
CA THR A 24 -6.11 -2.35 -8.71
C THR A 24 -6.18 -0.90 -8.27
N LEU A 25 -6.14 -0.63 -6.95
CA LEU A 25 -6.28 0.71 -6.36
C LEU A 25 -5.01 1.19 -5.63
N GLY A 26 -3.99 0.35 -5.53
CA GLY A 26 -2.72 0.71 -4.92
C GLY A 26 -1.95 1.75 -5.73
N ASP A 27 -1.31 2.67 -5.02
CA ASP A 27 -0.38 3.66 -5.57
C ASP A 27 0.85 3.79 -4.65
N ASP A 28 1.70 4.78 -4.89
CA ASP A 28 2.91 5.04 -4.10
C ASP A 28 2.62 5.24 -2.60
N ARG A 29 1.41 5.70 -2.24
CA ARG A 29 0.98 5.91 -0.85
C ARG A 29 0.62 4.60 -0.14
N ALA A 30 0.41 3.51 -0.87
CA ALA A 30 0.22 2.18 -0.31
C ALA A 30 1.55 1.56 0.17
N VAL A 31 2.68 2.01 -0.39
CA VAL A 31 4.02 1.56 0.05
C VAL A 31 4.39 2.31 1.34
N ARG A 32 4.63 1.61 2.45
CA ARG A 32 5.03 2.25 3.72
C ARG A 32 6.51 2.66 3.73
N GLU A 33 7.38 1.77 3.28
CA GLU A 33 8.84 1.92 3.29
C GLU A 33 9.45 1.01 2.21
N VAL A 34 10.63 1.35 1.72
CA VAL A 34 11.42 0.56 0.77
C VAL A 34 12.79 0.33 1.38
N TYR A 35 13.19 -0.94 1.53
CA TYR A 35 14.48 -1.29 2.11
C TYR A 35 15.45 -1.76 1.02
N VAL A 36 16.64 -1.19 0.97
CA VAL A 36 17.72 -1.57 0.03
C VAL A 36 18.97 -1.85 0.84
N ALA A 37 19.58 -3.02 0.63
CA ALA A 37 20.72 -3.50 1.43
C ALA A 37 20.47 -3.42 2.96
N GLY A 38 19.23 -3.69 3.37
CA GLY A 38 18.81 -3.64 4.78
C GLY A 38 18.61 -2.24 5.35
N ARG A 39 18.70 -1.17 4.54
CA ARG A 39 18.49 0.21 4.97
C ARG A 39 17.17 0.76 4.42
N ALA A 40 16.40 1.43 5.27
CA ALA A 40 15.21 2.18 4.84
C ALA A 40 15.64 3.28 3.86
N MET A 41 14.93 3.43 2.75
CA MET A 41 15.29 4.36 1.68
C MET A 41 14.14 5.27 1.25
N LYS A 42 12.88 4.89 1.48
CA LYS A 42 11.74 5.72 1.10
C LYS A 42 11.67 6.99 1.94
N THR A 43 11.90 6.88 3.24
CA THR A 43 11.92 8.05 4.13
C THR A 43 13.16 8.91 3.86
N ASP A 44 14.31 8.29 3.61
CA ASP A 44 15.58 8.98 3.31
C ASP A 44 15.58 9.71 1.96
N MET A 45 14.76 9.26 1.01
CA MET A 45 14.60 9.89 -0.31
C MET A 45 13.65 11.09 -0.33
N ALA A 46 12.85 11.31 0.72
CA ALA A 46 11.83 12.35 0.76
C ALA A 46 12.36 13.74 1.19
N VAL A 47 13.65 14.01 0.96
CA VAL A 47 14.32 15.30 1.24
C VAL A 47 14.01 16.33 0.16
#